data_AF-A0A915KT54-F1
#
_entry.id   AF-A0A915KT54-F1
#
_cell.length_a   1.000
_cell.length_b   1.000
_cell.length_c   1.000
_cell.angle_alpha   90.00
_cell.angle_beta   90.00
_cell.angle_gamma   90.00
#
_symmetry.space_group_name_H-M   'P 1'
#
loop_
_entity.id
_entity.type
_entity.pdbx_description
1 polymer ?
#
loop_
_entity_poly.entity_id
_entity_poly.type
_entity_poly.pdbx_seq_one_letter_code
_entity_poly.pdbx_strand_id
1 'polypeptide(L)'
;MGNLRKITVEPVMFLCFAGLYYYQLVRDTGIYRQFCVEKFSPNENLTDLTTICGQQRAILSNFSDSTALSSDLEEDQVQKRATLIIMILSLAVITPAMISDLILSALSDRFGRKVIILIGIGGTLVSILPLIAYFTFPNTVPLYSVIGGNLVAGVSGSLAIVLVDKIE
;
A
#
# COMPACT_ATOMS: atom_id res chain seq x y z
N MET A 1 33.75 18.18 21.02
CA MET A 1 33.11 18.08 19.68
C MET A 1 33.28 16.66 19.17
N GLY A 2 32.29 15.81 19.43
CA GLY A 2 32.35 14.37 19.17
C GLY A 2 32.18 14.03 17.69
N ASN A 3 33.02 13.13 17.20
CA ASN A 3 32.99 12.50 15.89
C ASN A 3 31.61 11.88 15.59
N LEU A 4 30.78 12.53 14.76
CA LEU A 4 29.70 11.88 13.99
C LEU A 4 30.24 11.36 12.65
N ARG A 5 31.46 10.83 12.65
CA ARG A 5 32.16 10.36 11.45
C ARG A 5 31.80 8.90 11.22
N LYS A 6 30.96 8.68 10.21
CA LYS A 6 30.44 7.42 9.66
C LYS A 6 29.19 6.86 10.36
N ILE A 7 28.05 7.51 10.09
CA ILE A 7 26.79 6.76 9.99
C ILE A 7 26.99 5.76 8.84
N THR A 8 27.15 4.49 9.17
CA THR A 8 27.05 3.40 8.20
C THR A 8 25.64 3.46 7.60
N VAL A 9 25.56 3.43 6.27
CA VAL A 9 24.30 3.64 5.55
C VAL A 9 23.36 2.43 5.73
N GLU A 10 23.94 1.27 6.02
CA GLU A 10 23.31 -0.03 6.18
C GLU A 10 22.14 -0.09 7.20
N PRO A 11 22.26 0.34 8.47
CA PRO A 11 21.14 0.32 9.42
C PRO A 11 19.98 1.24 9.02
N VAL A 12 20.25 2.37 8.35
CA VAL A 12 19.19 3.27 7.87
C VAL A 12 18.41 2.60 6.74
N MET A 13 19.11 1.93 5.83
CA MET A 13 18.49 1.17 4.75
C MET A 13 17.62 0.04 5.31
N PHE A 14 18.13 -0.73 6.29
CA PHE A 14 17.35 -1.77 6.97
C PHE A 14 16.05 -1.23 7.58
N LEU A 15 16.12 -0.10 8.30
CA LEU A 15 14.95 0.51 8.91
C LEU A 15 13.94 1.00 7.85
N CYS A 16 14.43 1.58 6.75
CA CYS A 16 13.59 1.98 5.63
C CYS A 16 12.90 0.77 4.98
N PHE A 17 13.60 -0.35 4.79
CA PHE A 17 13.00 -1.57 4.25
C PHE A 17 11.92 -2.14 5.17
N ALA A 18 12.20 -2.24 6.46
CA ALA A 18 11.22 -2.69 7.44
C ALA A 18 9.97 -1.80 7.44
N GLY A 19 10.17 -0.47 7.38
CA GLY A 19 9.08 0.50 7.30
C GLY A 19 8.25 0.38 6.03
N LEU A 20 8.89 0.26 4.87
CA LEU A 20 8.20 0.10 3.57
C LEU A 20 7.43 -1.22 3.50
N TYR A 21 7.99 -2.30 4.03
CA TYR A 21 7.31 -3.60 4.07
C TYR A 21 6.07 -3.55 4.99
N TYR A 22 6.21 -2.97 6.19
CA TYR A 22 5.09 -2.79 7.10
C TYR A 22 4.00 -1.89 6.50
N TYR A 23 4.40 -0.83 5.80
CA TYR A 23 3.49 0.06 5.09
C TYR A 23 2.68 -0.68 4.01
N GLN A 24 3.32 -1.54 3.21
CA GLN A 24 2.62 -2.34 2.20
C GLN A 24 1.56 -3.26 2.83
N LEU A 25 1.89 -3.92 3.94
CA LEU A 25 0.94 -4.80 4.65
C LEU A 25 -0.29 -4.04 5.15
N VAL A 26 -0.10 -2.89 5.78
CA VAL A 26 -1.21 -2.07 6.29
C VAL A 26 -2.08 -1.56 5.14
N ARG A 27 -1.47 -1.16 4.02
CA ARG A 27 -2.19 -0.69 2.84
C ARG A 27 -3.10 -1.77 2.25
N ASP A 28 -2.55 -2.96 1.99
CA ASP A 28 -3.27 -4.01 1.28
C ASP A 28 -4.43 -4.56 2.12
N THR A 29 -4.23 -4.70 3.44
CA THR A 29 -5.29 -5.08 4.39
C THR A 29 -6.36 -3.98 4.55
N GLY A 30 -5.96 -2.71 4.57
CA GLY A 30 -6.88 -1.58 4.66
C GLY A 30 -7.79 -1.44 3.44
N ILE A 31 -7.25 -1.65 2.24
CA ILE A 31 -8.03 -1.59 0.98
C ILE A 31 -9.07 -2.71 0.94
N TYR A 32 -8.69 -3.94 1.33
CA TYR A 32 -9.63 -5.06 1.39
C TYR A 32 -10.82 -4.76 2.34
N ARG A 33 -10.53 -4.16 3.50
CA ARG A 33 -11.58 -3.78 4.47
C ARG A 33 -12.55 -2.75 3.90
N GLN A 34 -12.07 -1.75 3.18
CA GLN A 34 -12.93 -0.71 2.59
C GLN A 34 -13.90 -1.28 1.55
N PHE A 35 -13.43 -2.19 0.68
CA PHE A 35 -14.30 -2.84 -0.30
C PHE A 35 -15.35 -3.77 0.33
N CYS A 36 -15.00 -4.41 1.45
CA CYS A 36 -15.97 -5.21 2.20
C CYS A 36 -17.07 -4.33 2.81
N VAL A 37 -16.70 -3.19 3.43
CA VAL A 37 -17.67 -2.23 3.99
C VAL A 37 -18.58 -1.64 2.90
N GLU A 38 -18.02 -1.27 1.74
CA GLU A 38 -18.80 -0.67 0.64
C GLU A 38 -19.90 -1.62 0.11
N LYS A 39 -19.64 -2.92 -0.02
CA LYS A 39 -20.61 -3.87 -0.57
C LYS A 39 -21.72 -4.27 0.42
N PHE A 40 -21.41 -4.34 1.72
CA PHE A 40 -22.34 -4.80 2.75
C PHE A 40 -23.05 -3.66 3.51
N SER A 41 -22.66 -2.40 3.30
CA SER A 41 -23.26 -1.23 3.96
C SER A 41 -24.30 -0.41 3.14
N PRO A 42 -25.23 -0.96 2.33
CA PRO A 42 -26.30 -0.11 1.81
C PRO A 42 -27.50 0.10 2.75
N ASN A 43 -27.89 -0.84 3.63
CA ASN A 43 -29.29 -0.86 4.10
C ASN A 43 -29.64 -1.41 5.50
N GLU A 44 -28.75 -1.46 6.51
CA GLU A 44 -29.19 -1.89 7.85
C GLU A 44 -28.55 -1.05 8.97
N ASN A 45 -29.39 -0.64 9.93
CA ASN A 45 -28.96 -0.12 11.24
C ASN A 45 -28.31 -1.26 12.02
N LEU A 46 -27.05 -1.58 11.73
CA LEU A 46 -26.38 -2.73 12.33
C LEU A 46 -25.13 -2.30 13.07
N THR A 47 -25.24 -2.26 14.40
CA THR A 47 -24.16 -2.13 15.39
C THR A 47 -23.16 -3.30 15.37
N ASP A 48 -23.32 -4.27 14.46
CA ASP A 48 -22.49 -5.47 14.25
C ASP A 48 -21.69 -5.41 12.93
N LEU A 49 -21.34 -4.22 12.45
CA LEU A 49 -20.57 -4.04 11.20
C LEU A 49 -19.08 -4.47 11.31
N THR A 50 -18.59 -4.78 12.51
CA THR A 50 -17.19 -5.19 12.74
C THR A 50 -16.92 -6.66 12.50
N THR A 51 -17.96 -7.50 12.37
CA THR A 51 -17.86 -8.96 12.33
C THR A 51 -18.25 -9.56 10.97
N ILE A 52 -18.70 -8.76 10.01
CA ILE A 52 -19.16 -9.26 8.69
C ILE A 52 -17.99 -9.74 7.81
N CYS A 53 -16.85 -9.04 7.79
CA CYS A 53 -15.70 -9.41 6.94
C CYS A 53 -14.82 -10.54 7.49
N GLY A 54 -15.36 -11.40 8.37
CA GLY A 54 -14.63 -12.53 8.95
C GLY A 54 -15.48 -13.52 9.75
N GLN A 55 -16.74 -13.18 10.08
CA GLN A 55 -17.60 -13.98 10.95
C GLN A 55 -18.97 -14.33 10.33
N GLN A 56 -19.18 -14.06 9.04
CA GLN A 56 -20.40 -14.53 8.36
C GLN A 56 -20.49 -16.07 8.32
N ARG A 57 -19.34 -16.76 8.50
CA ARG A 57 -19.24 -18.21 8.67
C ARG A 57 -19.90 -18.76 9.94
N ALA A 58 -20.04 -17.95 11.01
CA ALA A 58 -20.57 -18.43 12.29
C ALA A 58 -22.09 -18.21 12.41
N ILE A 59 -22.62 -17.11 11.89
CA ILE A 59 -24.03 -16.73 12.09
C ILE A 59 -24.97 -17.40 11.06
N LEU A 60 -24.48 -17.73 9.85
CA LEU A 60 -25.28 -18.47 8.85
C LEU A 60 -25.41 -19.98 9.12
N SER A 61 -24.69 -20.53 10.10
CA SER A 61 -24.79 -21.96 10.44
C SER A 61 -26.15 -22.36 11.04
N ASN A 62 -26.99 -21.39 11.40
CA ASN A 62 -28.36 -21.62 11.90
C ASN A 62 -29.45 -21.43 10.83
N PHE A 63 -29.12 -21.02 9.59
CA PHE A 63 -30.10 -20.68 8.57
C PHE A 63 -29.87 -21.49 7.27
N SER A 64 -30.40 -22.71 7.27
CA SER A 64 -30.74 -23.60 6.14
C SER A 64 -30.10 -23.32 4.76
N ASP A 65 -29.03 -24.08 4.47
CA ASP A 65 -28.73 -24.84 3.23
C ASP A 65 -28.86 -24.24 1.81
N SER A 66 -29.10 -22.93 1.65
CA SER A 66 -29.14 -22.30 0.30
C SER A 66 -28.49 -20.92 0.21
N THR A 67 -28.13 -20.30 1.34
CA THR A 67 -27.48 -18.97 1.39
C THR A 67 -25.96 -19.02 1.57
N ALA A 68 -25.38 -20.16 1.98
CA ALA A 68 -23.93 -20.32 2.14
C ALA A 68 -23.20 -20.31 0.77
N LEU A 69 -23.83 -20.82 -0.29
CA LEU A 69 -23.26 -20.78 -1.64
C LEU A 69 -23.27 -19.36 -2.22
N SER A 70 -24.29 -18.54 -1.89
CA SER A 70 -24.34 -17.14 -2.33
C SER A 70 -23.36 -16.25 -1.58
N SER A 71 -23.12 -16.48 -0.28
CA SER A 71 -22.12 -15.71 0.47
C SER A 71 -20.71 -16.00 -0.01
N ASP A 72 -20.39 -17.28 -0.30
CA ASP A 72 -19.08 -17.66 -0.83
C ASP A 72 -18.84 -17.01 -2.20
N LEU A 73 -19.86 -16.98 -3.09
CA LEU A 73 -19.76 -16.31 -4.39
C LEU A 73 -19.65 -14.78 -4.28
N GLU A 74 -20.29 -14.17 -3.29
CA GLU A 74 -20.25 -12.72 -3.09
C GLU A 74 -18.93 -12.24 -2.46
N GLU A 75 -18.37 -13.01 -1.52
CA GLU A 75 -17.02 -12.80 -0.97
C GLU A 75 -15.96 -12.98 -2.07
N ASP A 76 -16.10 -14.01 -2.91
CA ASP A 76 -15.21 -14.26 -4.05
C ASP A 76 -15.17 -13.06 -5.01
N GLN A 77 -16.31 -12.40 -5.23
CA GLN A 77 -16.38 -11.21 -6.07
C GLN A 77 -15.73 -9.98 -5.43
N VAL A 78 -15.88 -9.78 -4.11
CA VAL A 78 -15.20 -8.70 -3.38
C VAL A 78 -13.70 -8.92 -3.43
N GLN A 79 -13.25 -10.14 -3.15
CA GLN A 79 -11.84 -10.50 -3.20
C GLN A 79 -11.25 -10.31 -4.60
N LYS A 80 -11.97 -10.74 -5.66
CA LYS A 80 -11.52 -10.54 -7.05
C LYS A 80 -11.37 -9.06 -7.40
N ARG A 81 -12.35 -8.22 -7.03
CA ARG A 81 -12.29 -6.77 -7.28
C ARG A 81 -11.18 -6.08 -6.49
N ALA A 82 -11.05 -6.40 -5.20
CA ALA A 82 -9.99 -5.86 -4.35
C ALA A 82 -8.61 -6.25 -4.88
N THR A 83 -8.42 -7.52 -5.28
CA THR A 83 -7.16 -8.01 -5.85
C THR A 83 -6.81 -7.29 -7.15
N LEU A 84 -7.79 -7.09 -8.05
CA LEU A 84 -7.57 -6.36 -9.30
C LEU A 84 -7.08 -4.92 -9.02
N ILE A 85 -7.71 -4.24 -8.06
CA ILE A 85 -7.35 -2.88 -7.70
C ILE A 85 -5.97 -2.81 -7.04
N ILE A 86 -5.66 -3.74 -6.13
CA ILE A 86 -4.32 -3.85 -5.52
C ILE A 86 -3.26 -4.12 -6.61
N MET A 87 -3.56 -4.95 -7.61
CA MET A 87 -2.68 -5.18 -8.75
C MET A 87 -2.46 -3.91 -9.58
N ILE A 88 -3.52 -3.15 -9.89
CA ILE A 88 -3.39 -1.87 -10.61
C ILE A 88 -2.55 -0.88 -9.81
N LEU A 89 -2.80 -0.75 -8.51
CA LEU A 89 -2.01 0.12 -7.62
C LEU A 89 -0.55 -0.30 -7.57
N SER A 90 -0.27 -1.61 -7.56
CA SER A 90 1.08 -2.15 -7.58
C SER A 90 1.78 -1.87 -8.91
N LEU A 91 1.11 -2.04 -10.05
CA LEU A 91 1.64 -1.65 -11.36
C LEU A 91 1.94 -0.15 -11.42
N ALA A 92 1.02 0.68 -10.90
CA ALA A 92 1.19 2.13 -10.85
C ALA A 92 2.40 2.57 -10.00
N VAL A 93 2.87 1.76 -9.05
CA VAL A 93 4.15 2.01 -8.36
C VAL A 93 5.33 1.43 -9.14
N ILE A 94 5.26 0.15 -9.53
CA ILE A 94 6.40 -0.60 -10.08
C ILE A 94 6.85 -0.05 -11.44
N THR A 95 5.90 0.29 -12.33
CA THR A 95 6.23 0.77 -13.68
C THR A 95 7.03 2.07 -13.67
N PRO A 96 6.57 3.16 -13.02
CA PRO A 96 7.39 4.37 -12.90
C PRO A 96 8.61 4.18 -12.00
N ALA A 97 8.54 3.31 -10.97
CA ALA A 97 9.70 3.01 -10.13
C ALA A 97 10.86 2.46 -10.96
N MET A 98 10.64 1.42 -11.77
CA MET A 98 11.67 0.82 -12.63
C MET A 98 12.34 1.86 -13.54
N ILE A 99 11.56 2.75 -14.15
CA ILE A 99 12.08 3.80 -15.03
C ILE A 99 12.90 4.81 -14.22
N SER A 100 12.34 5.28 -13.09
CA SER A 100 13.01 6.25 -12.24
C SER A 100 14.28 5.68 -11.61
N ASP A 101 14.29 4.41 -11.19
CA ASP A 101 15.43 3.77 -10.55
C ASP A 101 16.62 3.66 -11.48
N LEU A 102 16.39 3.37 -12.77
CA LEU A 102 17.47 3.36 -13.77
C LEU A 102 18.13 4.74 -13.87
N ILE A 103 17.32 5.80 -13.85
CA ILE A 103 17.80 7.18 -13.92
C ILE A 103 18.51 7.57 -12.62
N LEU A 104 17.89 7.31 -11.47
CA LEU A 104 18.44 7.64 -10.15
C LEU A 104 19.70 6.82 -9.87
N SER A 105 19.77 5.55 -10.27
CA SER A 105 20.97 4.71 -10.13
C SER A 105 22.13 5.30 -10.90
N ALA A 106 21.93 5.74 -12.15
CA ALA A 106 22.97 6.43 -12.92
C ALA A 106 23.35 7.80 -12.32
N LEU A 107 22.41 8.47 -11.65
CA LEU A 107 22.63 9.76 -11.01
C LEU A 107 23.35 9.63 -9.64
N SER A 108 23.27 8.45 -9.02
CA SER A 108 23.87 8.12 -7.72
C SER A 108 25.37 8.32 -7.70
N ASP A 109 26.03 7.95 -8.79
CA ASP A 109 27.48 8.04 -8.93
C ASP A 109 27.98 9.50 -8.91
N ARG A 110 27.11 10.46 -9.27
CA ARG A 110 27.47 11.89 -9.34
C ARG A 110 27.06 12.70 -8.12
N PHE A 111 25.88 12.47 -7.56
CA PHE A 111 25.32 13.27 -6.47
C PHE A 111 25.47 12.63 -5.09
N GLY A 112 25.93 11.37 -5.04
CA GLY A 112 26.17 10.62 -3.83
C GLY A 112 24.91 9.94 -3.28
N ARG A 113 25.12 8.79 -2.63
CA ARG A 113 24.09 7.87 -2.13
C ARG A 113 23.02 8.54 -1.24
N LYS A 114 23.42 9.52 -0.43
CA LYS A 114 22.56 10.14 0.59
C LYS A 114 21.39 10.94 0.01
N VAL A 115 21.60 11.64 -1.11
CA VAL A 115 20.58 12.51 -1.71
C VAL A 115 19.45 11.67 -2.30
N ILE A 116 19.79 10.55 -2.95
CA ILE A 116 18.83 9.64 -3.55
C ILE A 116 17.95 8.97 -2.50
N ILE A 117 18.54 8.51 -1.40
CA ILE A 117 17.78 7.92 -0.28
C ILE A 117 16.77 8.94 0.25
N LEU A 118 17.16 10.22 0.37
CA LEU A 118 16.28 11.29 0.88
C LEU A 118 15.12 11.60 -0.09
N ILE A 119 15.36 11.54 -1.40
CA ILE A 119 14.31 11.69 -2.43
C ILE A 119 13.32 10.53 -2.36
N GLY A 120 13.79 9.29 -2.21
CA GLY A 120 12.93 8.11 -2.07
C GLY A 120 12.06 8.17 -0.82
N ILE A 121 12.63 8.56 0.33
CA ILE A 121 11.86 8.76 1.58
C ILE A 121 10.85 9.91 1.40
N GLY A 122 11.25 11.00 0.76
CA GLY A 122 10.36 12.14 0.50
C GLY A 122 9.14 11.74 -0.34
N GLY A 123 9.33 11.02 -1.44
CA GLY A 123 8.21 10.63 -2.30
C GLY A 123 7.29 9.57 -1.68
N THR A 124 7.83 8.68 -0.84
CA THR A 124 7.01 7.73 -0.07
C THR A 124 6.19 8.41 1.01
N LEU A 125 6.71 9.45 1.67
CA LEU A 125 5.90 10.26 2.61
C LEU A 125 4.75 11.00 1.91
N VAL A 126 5.00 11.52 0.71
CA VAL A 126 3.96 12.21 -0.08
C VAL A 126 2.84 11.25 -0.50
N SER A 127 3.15 9.99 -0.80
CA SER A 127 2.13 9.00 -1.19
C SER A 127 1.28 8.48 -0.01
N ILE A 128 1.75 8.63 1.22
CA ILE A 128 0.99 8.28 2.42
C ILE A 128 -0.18 9.25 2.66
N LEU A 129 -0.03 10.53 2.29
CA LEU A 129 -1.09 11.55 2.47
C LEU A 129 -2.42 11.20 1.80
N PRO A 130 -2.48 10.86 0.50
CA PRO A 130 -3.74 10.47 -0.14
C PRO A 130 -4.30 9.16 0.40
N LEU A 131 -3.45 8.24 0.89
CA LEU A 131 -3.91 7.01 1.55
C LEU A 131 -4.64 7.31 2.86
N ILE A 132 -4.07 8.16 3.71
CA ILE A 132 -4.71 8.58 4.96
C ILE A 132 -6.02 9.32 4.68
N ALA A 133 -6.02 10.20 3.67
CA ALA A 133 -7.21 10.93 3.25
C ALA A 133 -8.32 9.97 2.78
N TYR A 134 -7.98 8.93 2.01
CA TYR A 134 -8.92 7.91 1.56
C TYR A 134 -9.54 7.12 2.73
N PHE A 135 -8.74 6.73 3.72
CA PHE A 135 -9.27 6.01 4.89
C PHE A 135 -10.10 6.89 5.84
N THR A 136 -9.80 8.19 5.91
CA THR A 136 -10.53 9.12 6.80
C THR A 136 -11.83 9.60 6.18
N PHE A 137 -11.86 9.79 4.84
CA PHE A 137 -13.00 10.34 4.12
C PHE A 137 -13.40 9.46 2.92
N PRO A 138 -13.99 8.28 3.16
CA PRO A 138 -14.29 7.31 2.10
C PRO A 138 -15.26 7.84 1.02
N ASN A 139 -16.11 8.82 1.36
CA ASN A 139 -17.14 9.34 0.44
C ASN A 139 -16.71 10.57 -0.38
N THR A 140 -15.60 11.24 -0.04
CA THR A 140 -15.17 12.48 -0.73
C THR A 140 -13.88 12.31 -1.51
N VAL A 141 -13.04 11.33 -1.16
CA VAL A 141 -11.75 11.12 -1.81
C VAL A 141 -11.83 9.90 -2.73
N PRO A 142 -11.82 10.08 -4.06
CA PRO A 142 -11.89 8.95 -4.98
C PRO A 142 -10.59 8.15 -4.95
N LEU A 143 -10.69 6.85 -5.20
CA LEU A 143 -9.55 5.91 -5.29
C LEU A 143 -8.46 6.37 -6.28
N TYR A 144 -8.83 7.16 -7.29
CA TYR A 144 -7.89 7.76 -8.25
C TYR A 144 -6.80 8.63 -7.60
N SER A 145 -7.09 9.28 -6.47
CA SER A 145 -6.10 10.07 -5.73
C SER A 145 -4.98 9.20 -5.15
N VAL A 146 -5.32 7.98 -4.71
CA VAL A 146 -4.37 6.99 -4.20
C VAL A 146 -3.49 6.45 -5.34
N ILE A 147 -4.06 6.25 -6.53
CA ILE A 147 -3.30 5.90 -7.74
C ILE A 147 -2.28 6.99 -8.07
N GLY A 148 -2.70 8.26 -8.03
CA GLY A 148 -1.81 9.41 -8.24
C GLY A 148 -0.66 9.48 -7.22
N GLY A 149 -0.96 9.29 -5.94
CA GLY A 149 0.06 9.22 -4.89
C GLY A 149 1.06 8.10 -5.10
N ASN A 150 0.58 6.92 -5.51
CA ASN A 150 1.42 5.77 -5.82
C ASN A 150 2.33 6.00 -7.04
N LEU A 151 1.85 6.69 -8.08
CA LEU A 151 2.70 7.10 -9.20
C LEU A 151 3.83 8.04 -8.74
N VAL A 152 3.54 9.00 -7.86
CA VAL A 152 4.56 9.92 -7.31
C VAL A 152 5.60 9.16 -6.48
N ALA A 153 5.19 8.21 -5.64
CA ALA A 153 6.13 7.35 -4.90
C ALA A 153 6.91 6.38 -5.79
N GLY A 154 6.34 6.00 -6.93
CA GLY A 154 7.04 5.27 -7.96
C GLY A 154 8.14 6.14 -8.58
N VAL A 155 7.80 7.34 -9.07
CA VAL A 155 8.75 8.28 -9.71
C VAL A 155 9.88 8.73 -8.77
N SER A 156 9.66 8.75 -7.45
CA SER A 156 10.70 9.09 -6.49
C SER A 156 11.78 8.00 -6.31
N GLY A 157 11.68 6.87 -7.00
CA GLY A 157 12.69 5.80 -6.94
C GLY A 157 12.68 5.05 -5.62
N SER A 158 11.49 4.70 -5.11
CA SER A 158 11.36 3.94 -3.84
C SER A 158 12.08 2.58 -3.87
N LEU A 159 12.34 2.03 -5.06
CA LEU A 159 13.09 0.80 -5.30
C LEU A 159 14.60 1.05 -5.57
N ALA A 160 15.01 2.28 -5.91
CA ALA A 160 16.41 2.66 -6.05
C ALA A 160 17.20 2.41 -4.77
N ILE A 161 16.54 2.44 -3.61
CA ILE A 161 17.08 2.03 -2.31
C ILE A 161 17.66 0.61 -2.38
N VAL A 162 17.05 -0.32 -3.14
CA VAL A 162 17.51 -1.70 -3.30
C VAL A 162 18.72 -1.81 -4.23
N LEU A 163 18.66 -1.16 -5.39
CA LEU A 163 19.68 -1.31 -6.43
C LEU A 163 21.00 -0.62 -6.05
N VAL A 164 20.88 0.50 -5.35
CA VAL A 164 22.03 1.27 -4.90
C VAL A 164 22.91 0.46 -3.94
N ASP A 165 22.40 -0.61 -3.31
CA ASP A 165 23.18 -1.46 -2.39
C ASP A 165 24.20 -2.39 -3.08
N LYS A 166 24.01 -2.71 -4.37
CA LYS A 166 24.90 -3.59 -5.15
C LYS A 166 25.77 -2.82 -6.15
N ILE A 167 26.72 -2.02 -5.65
CA ILE A 167 27.90 -1.63 -6.44
C ILE A 167 29.08 -1.56 -5.46
N GLU A 168 29.82 -2.66 -5.37
CA GLU A 168 31.24 -2.66 -5.01
C GLU A 168 32.07 -2.42 -6.28
#